data_AF-A0A1F6G601-F1
#
_entry.id   AF-A0A1F6G601-F1
#
_cell.length_a   1.000
_cell.length_b   1.000
_cell.length_c   1.000
_cell.angle_alpha   90.00
_cell.angle_beta   90.00
_cell.angle_gamma   90.00
#
_symmetry.space_group_name_H-M   'P 1'
#
loop_
_entity.id
_entity.type
_entity.pdbx_description
1 polymer ?
#
loop_
_entity_poly.entity_id
_entity_poly.type
_entity_poly.pdbx_seq_one_letter_code
_entity_poly.pdbx_strand_id
1 'polypeptide(L)'
;MDVILFSLRDVLMAGFSLLTWAIIIRAILSWFGPDPSHPLIRLLLKVTDPILDPISRRMPDLGGLDISPIVAIFGLQFAQGIVGALLTRLAGG
;
A
#
# COMPACT_ATOMS: atom_id res chain seq x y z
N MET A 1 27.47 3.62 -10.92
CA MET A 1 26.09 3.36 -11.38
C MET A 1 25.30 2.67 -10.26
N ASP A 2 25.92 1.68 -9.61
CA ASP A 2 25.24 0.77 -8.68
C ASP A 2 24.76 1.45 -7.39
N VAL A 3 25.54 2.40 -6.84
CA VAL A 3 25.13 3.17 -5.64
C VAL A 3 23.81 3.90 -5.86
N ILE A 4 23.64 4.56 -7.01
CA ILE A 4 22.40 5.28 -7.34
C ILE A 4 21.23 4.30 -7.44
N LEU A 5 21.45 3.12 -8.03
CA LEU A 5 20.43 2.11 -8.21
C LEU A 5 20.03 1.46 -6.87
N PHE A 6 20.98 1.22 -5.97
CA PHE A 6 20.70 0.75 -4.60
C PHE A 6 19.92 1.81 -3.81
N SER A 7 20.33 3.08 -3.85
CA SER A 7 19.58 4.16 -3.19
C SER A 7 18.16 4.31 -3.74
N LEU A 8 17.99 4.20 -5.07
CA LEU A 8 16.66 4.24 -5.70
C LEU A 8 15.79 3.06 -5.25
N ARG A 9 16.35 1.85 -5.20
CA ARG A 9 15.67 0.67 -4.69
C ARG A 9 15.18 0.90 -3.27
N ASP A 10 16.03 1.39 -2.38
CA ASP A 10 15.67 1.59 -0.98
C ASP A 10 14.57 2.64 -0.80
N VAL A 11 14.62 3.75 -1.56
CA VAL A 11 13.55 4.76 -1.57
C VAL A 11 12.22 4.16 -2.06
N LEU A 12 12.25 3.34 -3.12
CA LEU A 12 11.04 2.68 -3.62
C LEU A 12 10.49 1.67 -2.60
N MET A 13 11.34 0.84 -1.98
CA MET A 13 10.94 -0.11 -0.94
C MET A 13 10.33 0.60 0.28
N ALA A 14 10.87 1.76 0.65
CA ALA A 14 10.30 2.60 1.71
C ALA A 14 8.90 3.09 1.31
N GLY A 15 8.69 3.50 0.06
CA GLY A 15 7.37 3.87 -0.47
C GLY A 15 6.34 2.75 -0.37
N PHE A 16 6.67 1.52 -0.80
CA PHE A 16 5.79 0.35 -0.64
C PHE A 16 5.47 0.07 0.83
N SER A 17 6.47 0.17 1.71
CA SER A 17 6.29 -0.05 3.15
C SER A 17 5.37 1.01 3.77
N LEU A 18 5.53 2.29 3.39
CA LEU A 18 4.68 3.38 3.84
C LEU A 18 3.22 3.19 3.40
N LEU A 19 2.99 2.81 2.14
CA LEU A 19 1.63 2.52 1.64
C LEU A 19 1.00 1.33 2.37
N THR A 20 1.78 0.28 2.63
CA THR A 20 1.32 -0.89 3.39
C THR A 20 0.87 -0.48 4.79
N TRP A 21 1.69 0.30 5.51
CA TRP A 21 1.32 0.81 6.84
C TRP A 21 0.13 1.77 6.79
N ALA A 22 0.02 2.63 5.78
CA ALA A 22 -1.13 3.50 5.60
C ALA A 22 -2.43 2.69 5.43
N ILE A 23 -2.41 1.60 4.65
CA ILE A 23 -3.55 0.70 4.49
C ILE A 23 -3.90 0.01 5.81
N ILE A 24 -2.90 -0.47 6.55
CA ILE A 24 -3.11 -1.08 7.89
C ILE A 24 -3.76 -0.06 8.84
N ILE A 25 -3.23 1.16 8.91
CA ILE A 25 -3.77 2.23 9.75
C ILE A 25 -5.21 2.54 9.34
N ARG A 26 -5.51 2.66 8.04
CA ARG A 26 -6.88 2.89 7.55
C ARG A 26 -7.82 1.76 7.97
N ALA A 27 -7.39 0.50 7.81
CA ALA A 27 -8.17 -0.65 8.21
C ALA A 27 -8.48 -0.59 9.71
N ILE A 28 -7.46 -0.40 10.55
CA ILE A 28 -7.61 -0.24 12.01
C ILE A 28 -8.58 0.89 12.34
N LEU A 29 -8.39 2.07 11.73
CA LEU A 29 -9.24 3.23 11.98
C LEU A 29 -10.69 2.96 11.59
N SER A 30 -10.95 2.20 10.52
CA SER A 30 -12.33 1.91 10.08
C SER A 30 -13.21 1.26 11.17
N TRP A 31 -12.63 0.48 12.09
CA TRP A 31 -13.35 -0.08 13.25
C TRP A 31 -13.83 0.98 14.25
N PHE A 32 -13.14 2.12 14.31
CA PHE A 32 -13.46 3.23 15.23
C PHE A 32 -14.36 4.29 14.60
N GLY A 33 -14.59 4.24 13.29
CA GLY A 33 -15.42 5.22 12.57
C GLY A 33 -14.90 6.67 12.69
N PRO A 34 -13.69 6.98 12.20
CA PRO A 34 -13.07 8.30 12.35
C PRO A 34 -13.82 9.35 11.54
N ASP A 35 -13.78 10.60 11.99
CA ASP A 35 -14.36 11.72 11.24
C ASP A 35 -13.62 11.95 9.90
N PRO A 36 -14.30 11.80 8.74
CA PRO A 36 -13.71 12.05 7.43
C PRO A 36 -13.28 13.50 7.21
N SER A 37 -13.76 14.44 8.03
CA SER A 37 -13.38 15.86 7.97
C SER A 37 -12.00 16.12 8.57
N HIS A 38 -11.40 15.16 9.27
CA HIS A 38 -10.08 15.33 9.85
C HIS A 38 -8.99 15.33 8.75
N PRO A 39 -8.08 16.32 8.71
CA PRO A 39 -7.07 16.44 7.63
C PRO A 39 -6.22 15.18 7.43
N LEU A 40 -5.82 14.51 8.52
CA LEU A 40 -5.04 13.27 8.42
C LEU A 40 -5.85 12.11 7.83
N ILE A 41 -7.15 12.02 8.13
CA ILE A 41 -8.03 10.99 7.57
C ILE A 41 -8.21 11.23 6.08
N ARG A 42 -8.44 12.49 5.66
CA ARG A 42 -8.50 12.83 4.23
C ARG A 42 -7.22 12.50 3.49
N LEU A 43 -6.06 12.76 4.10
CA LEU A 43 -4.77 12.40 3.50
C LEU A 43 -4.64 10.89 3.36
N LEU A 44 -5.00 10.14 4.41
CA LEU A 44 -4.98 8.69 4.42
C LEU A 44 -5.87 8.10 3.33
N LEU A 45 -7.11 8.58 3.20
CA LEU A 45 -8.04 8.20 2.14
C LEU A 45 -7.45 8.51 0.76
N LYS A 46 -6.99 9.76 0.51
CA LYS A 46 -6.35 10.13 -0.76
C LYS A 46 -5.20 9.24 -1.19
N VAL A 47 -4.37 8.80 -0.23
CA VAL A 47 -3.20 7.96 -0.51
C VAL A 47 -3.60 6.49 -0.73
N THR A 48 -4.63 6.01 -0.04
CA THR A 48 -5.00 4.58 -0.02
C THR A 48 -6.16 4.22 -0.94
N ASP A 49 -7.10 5.15 -1.23
CA ASP A 49 -8.27 4.96 -2.12
C ASP A 49 -7.89 4.50 -3.53
N PRO A 50 -6.83 5.02 -4.20
CA PRO A 50 -6.46 4.54 -5.53
C PRO A 50 -6.13 3.04 -5.58
N ILE A 51 -5.78 2.45 -4.45
CA ILE A 51 -5.47 1.03 -4.30
C ILE A 51 -6.68 0.26 -3.76
N LEU A 52 -7.33 0.78 -2.72
CA LEU A 52 -8.42 0.08 -2.03
C LEU A 52 -9.75 0.15 -2.78
N ASP A 53 -10.14 1.29 -3.36
CA ASP A 53 -11.43 1.44 -4.05
C ASP A 53 -11.61 0.49 -5.24
N PRO A 54 -10.59 0.25 -6.10
CA PRO A 54 -10.72 -0.74 -7.16
C PRO A 54 -10.85 -2.17 -6.61
N ILE A 55 -10.22 -2.47 -5.48
CA ILE A 55 -10.24 -3.81 -4.87
C ILE A 55 -11.60 -4.04 -4.20
N SER A 56 -12.08 -3.09 -3.40
CA SER A 56 -13.37 -3.18 -2.71
C SER A 56 -14.53 -3.36 -3.69
N ARG A 57 -14.53 -2.65 -4.82
CA ARG A 57 -15.53 -2.81 -5.90
C ARG A 57 -15.58 -4.19 -6.54
N ARG A 58 -14.52 -4.99 -6.41
CA ARG A 58 -14.43 -6.35 -6.96
C ARG A 58 -14.71 -7.43 -5.92
N MET A 59 -14.70 -7.08 -4.64
CA MET A 59 -14.92 -8.02 -3.57
C MET A 59 -16.41 -8.18 -3.27
N PRO A 60 -16.86 -9.40 -2.97
CA PRO A 60 -18.19 -9.60 -2.43
C PRO A 60 -18.29 -9.00 -1.01
N ASP A 61 -19.45 -8.41 -0.70
CA ASP A 61 -19.72 -7.86 0.64
C ASP A 61 -19.75 -8.99 1.68
N LEU A 62 -18.68 -9.13 2.46
CA LEU A 62 -18.57 -10.12 3.53
C LEU A 62 -19.20 -9.62 4.84
N GLY A 63 -20.46 -9.18 4.79
CA GLY A 63 -21.22 -8.79 5.99
C GLY A 63 -20.72 -7.49 6.65
N GLY A 64 -20.28 -6.52 5.85
CA GLY A 64 -19.83 -5.21 6.33
C GLY A 64 -18.37 -5.14 6.78
N LEU A 65 -17.63 -6.26 6.74
CA LEU A 65 -16.19 -6.26 6.94
C LEU A 65 -15.48 -6.04 5.59
N ASP A 66 -14.77 -4.92 5.48
CA ASP A 66 -13.94 -4.65 4.31
C ASP A 66 -12.65 -5.48 4.37
N ILE A 67 -12.61 -6.55 3.56
CA ILE A 67 -11.43 -7.40 3.35
C ILE A 67 -10.45 -6.84 2.30
N SER A 68 -10.78 -5.72 1.64
CA SER A 68 -9.90 -5.08 0.66
C SER A 68 -8.52 -4.70 1.20
N PRO A 69 -8.33 -4.30 2.48
CA PRO A 69 -7.01 -4.01 3.02
C PRO A 69 -6.08 -5.23 2.97
N ILE A 70 -6.61 -6.42 3.26
CA ILE A 70 -5.82 -7.65 3.27
C ILE A 70 -5.29 -7.95 1.87
N VAL A 71 -6.17 -7.92 0.86
CA VAL A 71 -5.76 -8.18 -0.53
C VAL A 71 -4.85 -7.09 -1.07
N ALA A 72 -5.09 -5.83 -0.71
CA ALA A 72 -4.20 -4.72 -1.07
C ALA A 72 -2.79 -4.93 -0.49
N ILE A 73 -2.68 -5.31 0.79
CA ILE A 73 -1.40 -5.60 1.45
C ILE A 73 -0.65 -6.72 0.74
N PHE A 74 -1.33 -7.84 0.44
CA PHE A 74 -0.70 -8.94 -0.31
C PHE A 74 -0.26 -8.51 -1.71
N GLY A 75 -1.09 -7.75 -2.43
CA GLY A 75 -0.76 -7.19 -3.73
C GLY A 75 0.46 -6.26 -3.68
N LEU A 76 0.52 -5.39 -2.67
CA LEU A 76 1.67 -4.51 -2.45
C LEU A 76 2.94 -5.28 -2.13
N GLN A 77 2.88 -6.28 -1.25
CA GLN A 77 4.05 -7.10 -0.91
C GLN A 77 4.58 -7.86 -2.12
N PHE A 78 3.69 -8.41 -2.94
CA PHE A 78 4.06 -9.08 -4.17
C PHE A 78 4.72 -8.11 -5.18
N ALA A 79 4.12 -6.94 -5.38
CA ALA A 79 4.68 -5.90 -6.24
C ALA A 79 6.04 -5.41 -5.72
N GLN A 80 6.18 -5.19 -4.42
CA GLN A 80 7.42 -4.79 -3.76
C GLN A 80 8.53 -5.82 -3.99
N GLY A 81 8.22 -7.11 -3.83
CA GLY A 81 9.16 -8.20 -4.09
C GLY A 81 9.63 -8.25 -5.55
N ILE A 82 8.70 -8.14 -6.50
CA ILE A 82 9.02 -8.11 -7.94
C ILE A 82 9.90 -6.91 -8.27
N VAL A 83 9.48 -5.70 -7.89
CA VAL A 83 10.23 -4.47 -8.17
C VAL A 83 11.61 -4.53 -7.54
N GLY A 84 11.71 -4.97 -6.29
CA GLY A 84 12.98 -5.13 -5.60
C GLY A 84 13.90 -6.13 -6.30
N ALA A 85 13.37 -7.26 -6.75
CA ALA A 85 14.14 -8.26 -7.49
C ALA A 85 14.61 -7.75 -8.86
N LEU A 86 13.74 -7.03 -9.60
CA LEU A 86 14.10 -6.43 -10.89
C LEU A 86 15.21 -5.40 -10.75
N LEU A 87 15.10 -4.49 -9.78
CA LEU A 87 16.12 -3.46 -9.54
C LEU A 87 17.46 -4.07 -9.13
N THR A 88 17.46 -5.12 -8.30
CA THR A 88 18.70 -5.83 -7.94
C THR A 88 19.32 -6.54 -9.15
N ARG A 89 18.52 -7.15 -10.03
CA ARG A 89 19.01 -7.79 -11.26
C ARG A 89 19.65 -6.78 -12.23
N LEU A 90 19.08 -5.58 -12.33
CA LEU A 90 19.64 -4.50 -13.13
C LEU A 90 20.94 -3.92 -12.53
N ALA A 91 21.16 -4.09 -11.22
CA ALA A 91 22.35 -3.61 -10.51
C ALA A 91 23.51 -4.61 -10.49
N GLY A 92 23.22 -5.90 -10.64
CA GLY A 92 24.23 -6.97 -10.64
C GLY A 92 24.52 -7.55 -12.02
N GLY A 93 23.96 -6.96 -13.08
CA GLY A 93 24.18 -7.34 -14.49
C GLY A 93 25.17 -6.43 -15.20
#